data_AF-A0A6G1CXB0-F1
#
_entry.id   AF-A0A6G1CXB0-F1
#
_cell.length_a   1.000
_cell.length_b   1.000
_cell.length_c   1.000
_cell.angle_alpha   90.00
_cell.angle_beta   90.00
_cell.angle_gamma   90.00
#
_symmetry.space_group_name_H-M   'P 1'
#
loop_
_entity.id
_entity.type
_entity.pdbx_description
1 polymer ?
#
loop_
_entity_poly.entity_id
_entity_poly.type
_entity_poly.pdbx_seq_one_letter_code
_entity_poly.pdbx_strand_id
1 'polypeptide(L)'
;MLAKLRPLMATAARTKPAPAVSFSTAAEGDDHVHYNHTDACHHLRWTAKESYEYMYSRPWSRVVDFYAELVRTGAGAAGLAKLFGKDESDYSVDTNGEDYTEPSEKQASTKPFKDRGGRWERVTFKIVLSYHGGSFDGWQKQPGLNTVQGLVEKHLGQFVDEKKAKQLEARSLPLEGCAVVAGRTDKGVTALQQVCAFYTWRKDVKARDIKDAINKAAPDKLKPLHMSEVSREFHPNFAAKWRRYLYIFPLDEDVKPISGDEQSSKTLDGPEYNIKPQSFDVGKVDKIIRQLEGKSLSYKMFARDTQASRSVGPPTECFMFHSRAAVVKLHSADEVTLV
;
A
#
# COMPACT_ATOMS: atom_id res chain seq x y z
N MET A 1 -26.38 -14.87 -7.13
CA MET A 1 -26.05 -15.56 -8.40
C MET A 1 -24.55 -15.53 -8.60
N LEU A 2 -23.92 -16.70 -8.54
CA LEU A 2 -22.47 -16.93 -8.60
C LEU A 2 -21.94 -16.85 -10.04
N ALA A 3 -20.94 -16.01 -10.30
CA ALA A 3 -20.14 -16.08 -11.52
C ALA A 3 -18.79 -16.77 -11.19
N LYS A 4 -18.70 -18.05 -11.56
CA LYS A 4 -17.44 -18.82 -11.62
C LYS A 4 -16.62 -18.33 -12.81
N LEU A 5 -15.39 -17.87 -12.58
CA LEU A 5 -14.38 -17.70 -13.62
C LEU A 5 -13.46 -18.93 -13.63
N ARG A 6 -13.51 -19.72 -14.71
CA ARG A 6 -12.54 -20.78 -15.00
C ARG A 6 -11.22 -20.15 -15.48
N PRO A 7 -10.05 -20.69 -15.11
CA PRO A 7 -8.80 -20.37 -15.80
C PRO A 7 -8.76 -21.05 -17.16
N LEU A 8 -8.53 -20.27 -18.21
CA LEU A 8 -8.18 -20.75 -19.54
C LEU A 8 -6.77 -21.35 -19.49
N MET A 9 -6.68 -22.66 -19.74
CA MET A 9 -5.40 -23.31 -20.06
C MET A 9 -4.92 -22.82 -21.42
N ALA A 10 -3.75 -22.19 -21.45
CA ALA A 10 -3.00 -21.94 -22.67
C ALA A 10 -1.99 -23.09 -22.83
N THR A 11 -2.19 -23.89 -23.87
CA THR A 11 -1.22 -24.85 -24.38
C THR A 11 -0.14 -24.11 -25.18
N ALA A 12 1.13 -24.25 -24.80
CA ALA A 12 2.25 -23.97 -25.70
C ALA A 12 3.53 -24.72 -25.29
N ALA A 13 4.00 -25.52 -26.24
CA ALA A 13 5.36 -25.94 -26.59
C ALA A 13 6.39 -26.26 -25.47
N ARG A 14 6.86 -27.51 -25.55
CA ARG A 14 8.01 -28.08 -24.84
C ARG A 14 9.31 -27.32 -25.12
N THR A 15 9.96 -26.83 -24.07
CA THR A 15 11.41 -26.54 -24.04
C THR A 15 11.99 -27.13 -22.76
N LYS A 16 13.18 -27.75 -22.89
CA LYS A 16 13.86 -28.60 -21.89
C LYS A 16 13.88 -28.00 -20.47
N PRO A 17 13.67 -28.80 -19.40
CA PRO A 17 13.85 -28.34 -18.03
C PRO A 17 15.34 -28.18 -17.70
N ALA A 18 15.66 -27.11 -16.98
CA ALA A 18 16.93 -26.93 -16.28
C ALA A 18 17.05 -27.96 -15.13
N PRO A 19 18.28 -28.32 -14.68
CA PRO A 19 18.49 -29.47 -13.81
C PRO A 19 17.78 -29.30 -12.45
N ALA A 20 17.12 -30.39 -12.04
CA ALA A 20 16.38 -30.48 -10.80
C ALA A 20 17.33 -30.38 -9.60
N VAL A 21 17.19 -29.33 -8.80
CA VAL A 21 17.65 -29.32 -7.42
C VAL A 21 16.59 -30.10 -6.63
N SER A 22 16.96 -31.30 -6.18
CA SER A 22 16.11 -32.14 -5.36
C SER A 22 15.89 -31.48 -4.00
N PHE A 23 14.72 -30.87 -3.80
CA PHE A 23 14.26 -30.55 -2.46
C PHE A 23 13.69 -31.81 -1.85
N SER A 24 14.40 -32.32 -0.84
CA SER A 24 13.90 -33.33 0.08
C SER A 24 12.57 -32.86 0.66
N THR A 25 11.50 -33.57 0.34
CA THR A 25 10.21 -33.45 1.03
C THR A 25 10.33 -34.16 2.37
N ALA A 26 10.94 -33.49 3.35
CA ALA A 26 10.65 -33.77 4.74
C ALA A 26 9.41 -32.95 5.10
N ALA A 27 8.29 -33.65 5.28
CA ALA A 27 7.13 -33.09 5.95
C ALA A 27 7.49 -32.93 7.43
N GLU A 28 8.15 -31.83 7.77
CA GLU A 28 8.14 -31.33 9.15
C GLU A 28 6.80 -30.64 9.36
N GLY A 29 6.06 -31.08 10.38
CA GLY A 29 4.81 -30.46 10.78
C GLY A 29 5.08 -28.99 11.06
N ASP A 30 4.57 -28.12 10.21
CA ASP A 30 4.67 -26.67 10.40
C ASP A 30 3.68 -26.30 11.51
N ASP A 31 4.14 -26.51 12.74
CA ASP A 31 3.44 -26.21 13.98
C ASP A 31 3.43 -24.68 14.12
N HIS A 32 2.58 -24.04 13.30
CA HIS A 32 2.44 -22.61 13.31
C HIS A 32 1.85 -22.19 14.66
N VAL A 33 2.71 -21.70 15.55
CA VAL A 33 2.29 -21.16 16.85
C VAL A 33 1.36 -19.97 16.59
N HIS A 34 0.06 -20.18 16.83
CA HIS A 34 -0.92 -19.11 16.73
C HIS A 34 -0.74 -18.19 17.95
N TYR A 35 -0.17 -17.00 17.75
CA TYR A 35 -0.16 -15.99 18.81
C TYR A 35 -1.58 -15.62 19.17
N ASN A 36 -1.96 -15.97 20.39
CA ASN A 36 -3.15 -15.41 21.00
C ASN A 36 -2.70 -14.34 22.00
N HIS A 37 -3.23 -13.13 21.86
CA HIS A 37 -2.95 -12.02 22.76
C HIS A 37 -3.44 -12.28 24.21
N THR A 38 -4.10 -13.42 24.46
CA THR A 38 -4.43 -13.94 25.79
C THR A 38 -3.46 -15.01 26.30
N ASP A 39 -2.49 -15.47 25.50
CA ASP A 39 -1.52 -16.49 25.92
C ASP A 39 -0.66 -16.00 27.09
N ALA A 40 -0.32 -16.90 28.01
CA ALA A 40 0.53 -16.56 29.15
C ALA A 40 1.88 -16.01 28.66
N CYS A 41 2.25 -14.83 29.15
CA CYS A 41 3.52 -14.19 28.84
C CYS A 41 4.25 -13.92 30.16
N HIS A 42 5.53 -14.27 30.23
CA HIS A 42 6.38 -13.97 31.39
C HIS A 42 6.64 -12.47 31.58
N HIS A 43 6.28 -11.65 30.59
CA HIS A 43 6.41 -10.20 30.64
C HIS A 43 5.05 -9.53 30.75
N LEU A 44 4.96 -8.52 31.62
CA LEU A 44 3.82 -7.61 31.64
C LEU A 44 3.71 -6.90 30.29
N ARG A 45 2.55 -7.04 29.64
CA ARG A 45 2.24 -6.42 28.36
C ARG A 45 0.93 -5.65 28.42
N TRP A 46 0.77 -4.69 27.54
CA TRP A 46 -0.53 -4.06 27.31
C TRP A 46 -1.48 -5.07 26.66
N THR A 47 -2.74 -5.04 27.09
CA THR A 47 -3.84 -5.68 26.38
C THR A 47 -4.13 -4.94 25.07
N ALA A 48 -4.90 -5.56 24.17
CA ALA A 48 -5.35 -4.90 22.95
C ALA A 48 -6.15 -3.62 23.25
N LYS A 49 -6.97 -3.63 24.31
CA LYS A 49 -7.72 -2.46 24.77
C LYS A 49 -6.80 -1.35 25.25
N GLU A 50 -5.83 -1.66 26.10
CA GLU A 50 -4.87 -0.66 26.62
C GLU A 50 -3.99 -0.09 25.51
N SER A 51 -3.58 -0.92 24.55
CA SER A 51 -2.83 -0.48 23.37
C SER A 51 -3.67 0.47 22.52
N TYR A 52 -4.97 0.17 22.35
CA TYR A 52 -5.90 1.04 21.65
C TYR A 52 -6.09 2.38 22.39
N GLU A 53 -6.34 2.36 23.70
CA GLU A 53 -6.51 3.58 24.51
C GLU A 53 -5.26 4.46 24.48
N TYR A 54 -4.08 3.84 24.65
CA TYR A 54 -2.79 4.51 24.54
C TYR A 54 -2.65 5.23 23.19
N MET A 55 -2.84 4.50 22.08
CA MET A 55 -2.73 5.08 20.74
C MET A 55 -3.81 6.13 20.46
N TYR A 56 -5.05 5.92 20.89
CA TYR A 56 -6.18 6.80 20.60
C TYR A 56 -6.08 8.14 21.34
N SER A 57 -5.46 8.15 22.52
CA SER A 57 -5.29 9.37 23.33
C SER A 57 -4.30 10.39 22.75
N ARG A 58 -3.52 10.02 21.73
CA ARG A 58 -2.44 10.84 21.18
C ARG A 58 -2.94 11.95 20.24
N PRO A 59 -2.19 13.06 20.08
CA PRO A 59 -2.56 14.16 19.19
C PRO A 59 -2.35 13.80 17.71
N TRP A 60 -3.30 13.08 17.12
CA TRP A 60 -3.23 12.64 15.72
C TRP A 60 -3.38 13.75 14.68
N SER A 61 -3.90 14.93 15.04
CA SER A 61 -4.15 16.04 14.11
C SER A 61 -2.91 16.38 13.28
N ARG A 62 -1.76 16.56 13.92
CA ARG A 62 -0.49 16.85 13.24
C ARG A 62 -0.11 15.81 12.18
N VAL A 63 -0.35 14.52 12.46
CA VAL A 63 -0.06 13.43 11.51
C VAL A 63 -1.07 13.43 10.35
N VAL A 64 -2.34 13.67 10.64
CA VAL A 64 -3.41 13.76 9.63
C VAL A 64 -3.15 14.95 8.71
N ASP A 65 -2.83 16.12 9.27
CA ASP A 65 -2.53 17.34 8.53
C ASP A 65 -1.28 17.17 7.66
N PHE A 66 -0.24 16.53 8.18
CA PHE A 66 0.96 16.18 7.40
C PHE A 66 0.60 15.33 6.16
N TYR A 67 -0.21 14.28 6.32
CA TYR A 67 -0.64 13.46 5.19
C TYR A 67 -1.55 14.22 4.22
N ALA A 68 -2.45 15.05 4.73
CA ALA A 68 -3.32 15.89 3.91
C ALA A 68 -2.47 16.84 3.04
N GLU A 69 -1.42 17.44 3.61
CA GLU A 69 -0.52 18.36 2.90
C GLU A 69 0.30 17.66 1.82
N LEU A 70 0.84 16.47 2.09
CA LEU A 70 1.54 15.66 1.09
C LEU A 70 0.66 15.33 -0.10
N VAL A 71 -0.61 15.04 0.14
CA VAL A 71 -1.59 14.75 -0.91
C VAL A 71 -1.96 16.04 -1.66
N ARG A 72 -2.34 17.10 -0.95
CA ARG A 72 -2.81 18.37 -1.52
C ARG A 72 -1.77 19.02 -2.44
N THR A 73 -0.50 19.03 -2.03
CA THR A 73 0.61 19.57 -2.81
C THR A 73 1.06 18.66 -3.96
N GLY A 74 0.65 17.39 -3.94
CA GLY A 74 1.18 16.37 -4.83
C GLY A 74 2.63 15.97 -4.52
N ALA A 75 3.21 16.43 -3.41
CA ALA A 75 4.55 16.03 -2.99
C ALA A 75 4.65 14.51 -2.74
N GLY A 76 3.55 13.88 -2.33
CA GLY A 76 3.43 12.43 -2.23
C GLY A 76 4.59 11.79 -1.46
N ALA A 77 5.20 10.76 -2.03
CA ALA A 77 6.34 10.08 -1.42
C ALA A 77 7.64 10.92 -1.40
N ALA A 78 7.80 11.89 -2.30
CA ALA A 78 8.98 12.75 -2.32
C ALA A 78 8.98 13.74 -1.14
N GLY A 79 7.81 14.27 -0.77
CA GLY A 79 7.67 15.09 0.44
C GLY A 79 7.95 14.28 1.70
N LEU A 80 7.52 13.03 1.75
CA LEU A 80 7.82 12.11 2.86
C LEU A 80 9.33 11.85 3.02
N ALA A 81 10.06 11.68 1.92
CA ALA A 81 11.51 11.43 1.96
C ALA A 81 12.29 12.54 2.69
N LYS A 82 11.77 13.77 2.71
CA LYS A 82 12.37 14.89 3.44
C LYS A 82 12.41 14.67 4.96
N LEU A 83 11.53 13.83 5.53
CA LEU A 83 11.50 13.55 6.96
C LEU A 83 12.71 12.72 7.44
N PHE A 84 13.31 11.94 6.56
CA PHE A 84 14.36 10.98 6.94
C PHE A 84 15.78 11.54 6.75
N GLY A 85 15.92 12.84 6.42
CA GLY A 85 17.20 13.44 6.07
C GLY A 85 17.84 12.79 4.83
N LYS A 86 18.97 13.32 4.38
CA LYS A 86 19.85 12.59 3.45
C LYS A 86 20.72 11.65 4.26
N ASP A 87 20.17 10.57 4.82
CA ASP A 87 21.02 9.49 5.31
C ASP A 87 21.62 8.77 4.09
N GLU A 88 22.93 8.96 3.90
CA GLU A 88 23.78 8.38 2.84
C GLU A 88 23.93 6.83 2.95
N SER A 89 23.08 6.15 3.72
CA SER A 89 23.21 4.70 3.93
C SER A 89 21.88 4.02 4.28
N ASP A 90 20.90 3.99 3.35
CA ASP A 90 20.00 2.82 3.17
C ASP A 90 18.99 2.97 2.01
N TYR A 91 19.13 3.99 1.16
CA TYR A 91 18.38 4.07 -0.09
C TYR A 91 19.36 4.17 -1.25
N SER A 92 19.78 3.03 -1.80
CA SER A 92 20.01 3.00 -3.24
C SER A 92 18.64 3.26 -3.86
N VAL A 93 18.35 4.54 -4.08
CA VAL A 93 17.40 4.92 -5.10
C VAL A 93 17.93 4.21 -6.34
N ASP A 94 17.24 3.16 -6.79
CA ASP A 94 17.34 2.68 -8.16
C ASP A 94 16.70 3.75 -9.08
N THR A 95 17.14 4.99 -8.91
CA THR A 95 17.40 5.90 -10.02
C THR A 95 18.62 5.32 -10.67
N ASN A 96 18.40 4.34 -11.55
CA ASN A 96 19.12 4.42 -12.80
C ASN A 96 18.88 5.86 -13.28
N GLY A 97 19.94 6.66 -13.18
CA GLY A 97 19.92 8.07 -13.48
C GLY A 97 19.51 8.26 -14.92
N GLU A 98 18.24 8.58 -15.13
CA GLU A 98 17.81 9.37 -16.26
C GLU A 98 17.32 10.67 -15.67
N ASP A 99 18.21 11.65 -15.76
CA ASP A 99 17.94 13.08 -15.68
C ASP A 99 16.66 13.36 -16.48
N TYR A 100 15.61 13.86 -15.82
CA TYR A 100 14.35 14.23 -16.50
C TYR A 100 14.59 15.53 -17.29
N THR A 101 15.35 15.41 -18.36
CA THR A 101 15.30 16.33 -19.49
C THR A 101 14.01 16.02 -20.24
N GLU A 102 13.27 17.05 -20.66
CA GLU A 102 12.09 16.86 -21.53
C GLU A 102 12.43 15.87 -22.65
N PRO A 103 11.61 14.84 -22.91
CA PRO A 103 11.89 13.93 -24.01
C PRO A 103 11.72 14.69 -25.32
N SER A 104 12.83 15.06 -25.94
CA SER A 104 12.88 15.31 -27.37
C SER A 104 12.28 14.09 -28.07
N GLU A 105 11.35 14.33 -28.99
CA GLU A 105 10.71 13.32 -29.83
C GLU A 105 11.74 12.40 -30.51
N LYS A 106 12.09 11.28 -29.86
CA LYS A 106 12.81 10.19 -30.52
C LYS A 106 12.17 8.87 -30.13
N GLN A 107 11.57 8.28 -31.15
CA GLN A 107 10.92 6.98 -31.16
C GLN A 107 11.84 5.91 -30.57
N ALA A 108 11.53 5.44 -29.36
CA ALA A 108 12.15 4.25 -28.81
C ALA A 108 11.66 3.03 -29.60
N SER A 109 12.58 2.40 -30.34
CA SER A 109 12.34 1.20 -31.14
C SER A 109 11.89 0.03 -30.26
N THR A 110 10.59 -0.13 -30.15
CA THR A 110 9.96 -1.32 -29.56
C THR A 110 10.03 -2.42 -30.60
N LYS A 111 10.61 -3.59 -30.28
CA LYS A 111 10.58 -4.76 -31.17
C LYS A 111 9.12 -5.02 -31.60
N PRO A 112 8.83 -5.33 -32.87
CA PRO A 112 7.46 -5.42 -33.36
C PRO A 112 6.81 -6.65 -32.74
N PHE A 113 5.95 -6.41 -31.76
CA PHE A 113 5.10 -7.46 -31.19
C PHE A 113 3.99 -7.75 -32.20
N LYS A 114 3.74 -9.03 -32.49
CA LYS A 114 2.71 -9.45 -33.46
C LYS A 114 1.40 -8.74 -33.14
N ASP A 115 1.06 -7.81 -34.03
CA ASP A 115 -0.15 -7.01 -33.98
C ASP A 115 -1.35 -7.96 -34.05
N ARG A 116 -1.93 -8.31 -32.89
CA ARG A 116 -3.20 -9.03 -32.85
C ARG A 116 -4.29 -8.00 -33.11
N GLY A 117 -4.35 -7.51 -34.34
CA GLY A 117 -5.32 -6.52 -34.79
C GLY A 117 -6.77 -6.98 -34.60
N GLY A 118 -7.67 -6.01 -34.42
CA GLY A 118 -9.11 -6.23 -34.27
C GLY A 118 -9.64 -6.03 -32.85
N ARG A 119 -10.66 -6.80 -32.45
CA ARG A 119 -11.42 -6.71 -31.17
C ARG A 119 -10.58 -6.56 -29.88
N TRP A 120 -9.28 -6.82 -29.94
CA TRP A 120 -8.36 -6.86 -28.81
C TRP A 120 -7.46 -5.62 -28.68
N GLU A 121 -7.60 -4.65 -29.57
CA GLU A 121 -6.74 -3.48 -29.67
C GLU A 121 -7.16 -2.37 -28.69
N ARG A 122 -6.96 -2.61 -27.39
CA ARG A 122 -7.20 -1.61 -26.33
C ARG A 122 -5.94 -0.82 -25.99
N VAL A 123 -6.13 0.40 -25.49
CA VAL A 123 -5.08 1.18 -24.81
C VAL A 123 -5.25 0.96 -23.31
N THR A 124 -4.14 0.71 -22.61
CA THR A 124 -4.11 0.56 -21.15
C THR A 124 -3.27 1.67 -20.56
N PHE A 125 -3.79 2.31 -19.52
CA PHE A 125 -3.11 3.38 -18.78
C PHE A 125 -2.75 2.90 -17.38
N LYS A 126 -1.51 3.13 -16.98
CA LYS A 126 -1.07 3.09 -15.59
C LYS A 126 -1.29 4.48 -14.98
N ILE A 127 -1.93 4.49 -13.83
CA ILE A 127 -2.30 5.71 -13.10
C ILE A 127 -1.66 5.61 -11.71
N VAL A 128 -0.82 6.58 -11.37
CA VAL A 128 -0.24 6.72 -10.02
C VAL A 128 -1.01 7.81 -9.28
N LEU A 129 -1.65 7.44 -8.18
CA LEU A 129 -2.52 8.29 -7.38
C LEU A 129 -1.93 8.52 -5.98
N SER A 130 -2.11 9.72 -5.47
CA SER A 130 -2.06 10.02 -4.04
C SER A 130 -3.45 10.38 -3.56
N TYR A 131 -3.87 9.91 -2.39
CA TYR A 131 -5.14 10.29 -1.78
C TYR A 131 -5.08 10.27 -0.26
N HIS A 132 -5.78 11.22 0.36
CA HIS A 132 -5.89 11.35 1.81
C HIS A 132 -6.96 10.39 2.34
N GLY A 133 -6.55 9.40 3.13
CA GLY A 133 -7.41 8.31 3.56
C GLY A 133 -8.59 8.75 4.42
N GLY A 134 -8.42 9.82 5.22
CA GLY A 134 -9.49 10.39 6.04
C GLY A 134 -10.66 10.95 5.23
N SER A 135 -10.52 11.12 3.91
CA SER A 135 -11.58 11.59 3.03
C SER A 135 -12.43 10.49 2.39
N PHE A 136 -12.07 9.21 2.57
CA PHE A 136 -12.69 8.09 1.85
C PHE A 136 -12.97 6.89 2.76
N ASP A 137 -14.01 6.13 2.41
CA ASP A 137 -14.37 4.85 3.04
C ASP A 137 -13.50 3.67 2.53
N GLY A 138 -12.25 3.96 2.17
CA GLY A 138 -11.27 3.02 1.62
C GLY A 138 -11.22 3.01 0.09
N TRP A 139 -10.44 2.07 -0.45
CA TRP A 139 -10.27 1.94 -1.90
C TRP A 139 -11.49 1.33 -2.59
N GLN A 140 -11.86 0.11 -2.17
CA GLN A 140 -12.77 -0.76 -2.92
C GLN A 140 -14.17 -0.17 -2.99
N LYS A 141 -14.77 -0.10 -4.20
CA LYS A 141 -16.15 0.34 -4.38
C LYS A 141 -17.13 -0.50 -3.57
N GLN A 142 -18.00 0.20 -2.82
CA GLN A 142 -19.07 -0.39 -2.01
C GLN A 142 -20.35 0.46 -2.17
N PRO A 143 -21.55 -0.13 -2.11
CA PRO A 143 -22.80 0.61 -2.25
C PRO A 143 -22.95 1.71 -1.19
N GLY A 144 -23.30 2.93 -1.62
CA GLY A 144 -23.59 4.06 -0.73
C GLY A 144 -22.39 4.70 -0.03
N LEU A 145 -21.16 4.25 -0.28
CA LEU A 145 -19.95 4.76 0.39
C LEU A 145 -19.09 5.61 -0.54
N ASN A 146 -18.36 6.56 0.04
CA ASN A 146 -17.45 7.43 -0.70
C ASN A 146 -16.07 6.78 -0.81
N THR A 147 -15.85 5.97 -1.84
CA THR A 147 -14.61 5.21 -2.02
C THR A 147 -13.75 5.77 -3.15
N VAL A 148 -12.43 5.56 -3.06
CA VAL A 148 -11.49 6.04 -4.09
C VAL A 148 -11.80 5.40 -5.44
N GLN A 149 -12.03 4.08 -5.49
CA GLN A 149 -12.35 3.38 -6.73
C GLN A 149 -13.66 3.91 -7.33
N GLY A 150 -14.71 4.12 -6.53
CA GLY A 150 -15.99 4.62 -7.03
C GLY A 150 -15.84 6.01 -7.66
N LEU A 151 -15.11 6.91 -7.00
CA LEU A 151 -14.87 8.26 -7.50
C LEU A 151 -14.04 8.26 -8.80
N VAL A 152 -12.97 7.46 -8.84
CA VAL A 152 -12.10 7.32 -10.02
C VAL A 152 -12.88 6.71 -11.19
N GLU A 153 -13.61 5.61 -10.97
CA GLU A 153 -14.40 4.95 -12.01
C GLU A 153 -15.49 5.87 -12.58
N LYS A 154 -16.15 6.68 -11.75
CA LYS A 154 -17.10 7.70 -12.20
C LYS A 154 -16.47 8.67 -13.21
N HIS A 155 -15.28 9.21 -12.90
CA HIS A 155 -14.61 10.17 -13.78
C HIS A 155 -13.99 9.52 -15.02
N LEU A 156 -13.60 8.24 -14.92
CA LEU A 156 -13.16 7.45 -16.07
C LEU A 156 -14.31 7.07 -17.02
N GLY A 157 -15.57 7.22 -16.60
CA GLY A 157 -16.75 6.95 -17.40
C GLY A 157 -16.77 7.65 -18.75
N GLN A 158 -16.26 8.88 -18.83
CA GLN A 158 -16.22 9.66 -20.08
C GLN A 158 -15.25 9.09 -21.14
N PHE A 159 -14.36 8.17 -20.75
CA PHE A 159 -13.36 7.57 -21.65
C PHE A 159 -13.73 6.15 -22.07
N VAL A 160 -14.86 5.61 -21.62
CA VAL A 160 -15.31 4.30 -22.08
C VAL A 160 -15.71 4.33 -23.55
N ASP A 161 -15.55 3.22 -24.24
CA ASP A 161 -16.00 3.07 -25.62
C ASP A 161 -17.53 3.01 -25.72
N GLU A 162 -18.06 3.34 -26.90
CA GLU A 162 -19.50 3.39 -27.18
C GLU A 162 -20.21 2.07 -26.86
N LYS A 163 -19.55 0.93 -27.14
CA LYS A 163 -20.12 -0.38 -26.84
C LYS A 163 -20.28 -0.58 -25.34
N LYS A 164 -19.27 -0.23 -24.53
CA LYS A 164 -19.40 -0.26 -23.07
C LYS A 164 -20.47 0.73 -22.57
N ALA A 165 -20.55 1.93 -23.14
CA ALA A 165 -21.57 2.91 -22.78
C ALA A 165 -22.99 2.37 -23.00
N LYS A 166 -23.28 1.83 -24.20
CA LYS A 166 -24.58 1.19 -24.52
C LYS A 166 -24.89 0.00 -23.61
N GLN A 167 -23.88 -0.78 -23.22
CA GLN A 167 -24.06 -1.90 -22.29
C GLN A 167 -24.44 -1.46 -20.88
N LEU A 168 -23.88 -0.35 -20.40
CA LEU A 168 -24.22 0.23 -19.10
C LEU A 168 -25.63 0.82 -19.13
N GLU A 169 -25.95 1.58 -20.18
CA GLU A 169 -27.28 2.17 -20.42
C GLU A 169 -28.38 1.10 -20.47
N ALA A 170 -28.20 0.04 -21.25
CA ALA A 170 -29.16 -1.07 -21.36
C ALA A 170 -29.41 -1.79 -20.02
N ARG A 171 -28.50 -1.65 -19.05
CA ARG A 171 -28.64 -2.20 -17.69
C ARG A 171 -29.07 -1.16 -16.65
N SER A 172 -29.36 0.07 -17.09
CA SER A 172 -29.65 1.21 -16.20
C SER A 172 -28.53 1.44 -15.17
N LEU A 173 -27.28 1.22 -15.59
CA LEU A 173 -26.09 1.45 -14.76
C LEU A 173 -25.46 2.82 -15.09
N PRO A 174 -24.81 3.47 -14.11
CA PRO A 174 -24.10 4.72 -14.35
C PRO A 174 -22.94 4.53 -15.35
N LEU A 175 -22.64 5.59 -16.11
CA LEU A 175 -21.53 5.60 -17.05
C LEU A 175 -20.19 5.64 -16.28
N GLU A 176 -19.57 4.48 -16.11
CA GLU A 176 -18.37 4.33 -15.28
C GLU A 176 -17.27 3.51 -15.97
N GLY A 177 -16.03 3.90 -15.71
CA GLY A 177 -14.82 3.15 -16.04
C GLY A 177 -14.69 1.84 -15.26
N CYS A 178 -13.58 1.14 -15.43
CA CYS A 178 -13.24 -0.02 -14.60
C CYS A 178 -11.77 0.08 -14.24
N ALA A 179 -11.48 0.25 -12.95
CA ALA A 179 -10.12 0.41 -12.46
C ALA A 179 -9.70 -0.84 -11.67
N VAL A 180 -8.52 -1.36 -11.99
CA VAL A 180 -7.84 -2.40 -11.19
C VAL A 180 -6.71 -1.76 -10.40
N VAL A 181 -6.40 -2.27 -9.21
CA VAL A 181 -5.44 -1.64 -8.28
C VAL A 181 -4.31 -2.56 -7.86
N ALA A 182 -3.16 -2.00 -7.49
CA ALA A 182 -2.03 -2.74 -6.94
C ALA A 182 -2.34 -3.34 -5.57
N GLY A 183 -2.99 -2.61 -4.68
CA GLY A 183 -3.43 -3.11 -3.38
C GLY A 183 -4.65 -2.34 -2.89
N ARG A 184 -5.55 -3.02 -2.19
CA ARG A 184 -6.68 -2.36 -1.52
C ARG A 184 -6.18 -1.66 -0.26
N THR A 185 -6.75 -0.51 0.04
CA THR A 185 -6.56 0.17 1.33
C THR A 185 -7.88 0.23 2.07
N ASP A 186 -7.82 0.05 3.39
CA ASP A 186 -8.96 0.18 4.28
C ASP A 186 -9.38 1.65 4.45
N LYS A 187 -10.54 1.87 5.07
CA LYS A 187 -11.03 3.21 5.44
C LYS A 187 -10.00 3.95 6.29
N GLY A 188 -9.75 5.22 5.98
CA GLY A 188 -8.81 6.06 6.72
C GLY A 188 -7.35 5.92 6.26
N VAL A 189 -6.99 4.91 5.47
CA VAL A 189 -5.60 4.70 5.02
C VAL A 189 -5.25 5.64 3.86
N THR A 190 -4.28 6.51 4.09
CA THR A 190 -3.69 7.39 3.06
C THR A 190 -2.78 6.61 2.13
N ALA A 191 -2.81 6.93 0.83
CA ALA A 191 -1.84 6.43 -0.12
C ALA A 191 -1.06 7.57 -0.76
N LEU A 192 0.27 7.43 -0.80
CA LEU A 192 1.15 8.42 -1.41
C LEU A 192 1.46 8.11 -2.88
N GLN A 193 1.45 6.84 -3.27
CA GLN A 193 1.74 6.38 -4.64
C GLN A 193 0.98 5.08 -4.96
N GLN A 194 -0.35 5.07 -4.77
CA GLN A 194 -1.18 3.94 -5.18
C GLN A 194 -1.13 3.80 -6.70
N VAL A 195 -0.99 2.57 -7.20
CA VAL A 195 -1.02 2.31 -8.64
C VAL A 195 -2.33 1.64 -9.00
N CYS A 196 -3.06 2.23 -9.94
CA CYS A 196 -4.19 1.57 -10.60
C CYS A 196 -4.01 1.57 -12.12
N ALA A 197 -4.86 0.81 -12.80
CA ALA A 197 -4.89 0.77 -14.25
C ALA A 197 -6.32 0.83 -14.77
N PHE A 198 -6.47 1.49 -15.91
CA PHE A 198 -7.70 1.63 -16.67
C PHE A 198 -7.41 1.29 -18.13
N TYR A 199 -8.38 0.69 -18.82
CA TYR A 199 -8.25 0.44 -20.26
C TYR A 199 -9.51 0.89 -21.00
N THR A 200 -9.31 1.25 -22.27
CA THR A 200 -10.39 1.62 -23.19
C THR A 200 -10.04 1.19 -24.62
N TRP A 201 -11.05 0.97 -25.45
CA TRP A 201 -10.88 0.77 -26.90
C TRP A 201 -10.88 2.08 -27.69
N ARG A 202 -11.12 3.21 -27.02
CA ARG A 202 -10.96 4.54 -27.63
C ARG A 202 -9.48 4.85 -27.84
N LYS A 203 -9.10 5.14 -29.09
CA LYS A 203 -7.72 5.44 -29.51
C LYS A 203 -7.35 6.92 -29.38
N ASP A 204 -8.35 7.77 -29.24
CA ASP A 204 -8.21 9.22 -29.15
C ASP A 204 -7.95 9.72 -27.72
N VAL A 205 -8.10 8.84 -26.72
CA VAL A 205 -7.89 9.17 -25.30
C VAL A 205 -6.40 9.28 -25.01
N LYS A 206 -5.97 10.42 -24.46
CA LYS A 206 -4.58 10.63 -24.05
C LYS A 206 -4.44 10.56 -22.53
N ALA A 207 -3.25 10.20 -22.05
CA ALA A 207 -2.93 10.18 -20.63
C ALA A 207 -3.25 11.50 -19.90
N ARG A 208 -3.01 12.65 -20.57
CA ARG A 208 -3.34 13.96 -19.99
C ARG A 208 -4.84 14.14 -19.70
N ASP A 209 -5.70 13.63 -20.57
CA ASP A 209 -7.14 13.85 -20.46
C ASP A 209 -7.69 13.07 -19.26
N ILE A 210 -7.19 11.84 -19.05
CA ILE A 210 -7.51 11.04 -17.87
C ILE A 210 -6.93 11.69 -16.60
N LYS A 211 -5.72 12.27 -16.65
CA LYS A 211 -5.12 13.00 -15.53
C LYS A 211 -6.03 14.17 -15.11
N ASP A 212 -6.48 14.98 -16.06
CA ASP A 212 -7.33 16.13 -15.79
C ASP A 212 -8.69 15.72 -15.25
N ALA A 213 -9.28 14.66 -15.80
CA ALA A 213 -10.54 14.10 -15.31
C ALA A 213 -10.46 13.63 -13.86
N ILE A 214 -9.39 12.92 -13.49
CA ILE A 214 -9.20 12.44 -12.12
C ILE A 214 -8.87 13.61 -11.18
N ASN A 215 -8.05 14.57 -11.61
CA ASN A 215 -7.72 15.73 -10.79
C ASN A 215 -8.96 16.58 -10.45
N LYS A 216 -9.93 16.68 -11.37
CA LYS A 216 -11.23 17.34 -11.13
C LYS A 216 -12.11 16.59 -10.12
N ALA A 217 -11.86 15.30 -9.88
CA ALA A 217 -12.72 14.47 -9.05
C ALA A 217 -12.72 14.87 -7.58
N ALA A 218 -11.53 15.19 -7.04
CA ALA A 218 -11.36 15.71 -5.69
C ALA A 218 -9.98 16.38 -5.54
N PRO A 219 -9.79 17.61 -6.04
CA PRO A 219 -8.48 18.23 -6.19
C PRO A 219 -7.61 18.24 -4.92
N ASP A 220 -8.18 18.41 -3.73
CA ASP A 220 -7.41 18.50 -2.48
C ASP A 220 -7.30 17.17 -1.73
N LYS A 221 -8.02 16.14 -2.18
CA LYS A 221 -8.13 14.85 -1.47
C LYS A 221 -7.55 13.70 -2.29
N LEU A 222 -7.44 13.88 -3.60
CA LEU A 222 -6.92 12.89 -4.55
C LEU A 222 -6.16 13.62 -5.66
N LYS A 223 -4.87 13.28 -5.82
CA LYS A 223 -4.01 13.80 -6.87
C LYS A 223 -3.52 12.69 -7.78
N PRO A 224 -3.70 12.81 -9.11
CA PRO A 224 -2.97 11.99 -10.06
C PRO A 224 -1.54 12.52 -10.20
N LEU A 225 -0.57 11.73 -9.77
CA LEU A 225 0.85 12.11 -9.79
C LEU A 225 1.46 11.85 -11.18
N HIS A 226 1.25 10.66 -11.71
CA HIS A 226 1.82 10.24 -12.99
C HIS A 226 0.85 9.38 -13.78
N MET A 227 0.92 9.48 -15.10
CA MET A 227 0.08 8.74 -16.01
C MET A 227 0.83 8.37 -17.28
N SER A 228 0.78 7.09 -17.63
CA SER A 228 1.46 6.57 -18.81
C SER A 228 0.66 5.46 -19.47
N GLU A 229 0.80 5.35 -20.78
CA GLU A 229 0.35 4.17 -21.52
C GLU A 229 1.28 2.99 -21.22
N VAL A 230 0.69 1.81 -21.08
CA VAL A 230 1.41 0.57 -20.74
C VAL A 230 0.89 -0.58 -21.59
N SER A 231 1.68 -1.65 -21.65
CA SER A 231 1.26 -2.89 -22.30
C SER A 231 -0.10 -3.37 -21.78
N ARG A 232 -0.91 -3.95 -22.68
CA ARG A 232 -2.21 -4.56 -22.33
C ARG A 232 -2.11 -5.66 -21.28
N GLU A 233 -0.92 -6.24 -21.11
CA GLU A 233 -0.61 -7.33 -20.17
C GLU A 233 -0.33 -6.81 -18.76
N PHE A 234 -0.13 -5.51 -18.59
CA PHE A 234 0.08 -4.89 -17.29
C PHE A 234 -1.15 -5.08 -16.40
N HIS A 235 -0.93 -5.66 -15.23
CA HIS A 235 -1.92 -5.71 -14.16
C HIS A 235 -1.25 -5.21 -12.86
N PRO A 236 -1.71 -4.10 -12.25
CA PRO A 236 -0.98 -3.43 -11.18
C PRO A 236 -0.80 -4.31 -9.94
N ASN A 237 -1.71 -5.25 -9.68
CA ASN A 237 -1.56 -6.20 -8.57
C ASN A 237 -0.50 -7.28 -8.83
N PHE A 238 -0.55 -7.93 -10.00
CA PHE A 238 0.27 -9.10 -10.33
C PHE A 238 1.64 -8.71 -10.85
N ALA A 239 1.79 -7.51 -11.41
CA ALA A 239 3.08 -6.96 -11.82
C ALA A 239 3.86 -6.33 -10.65
N ALA A 240 3.22 -6.09 -9.50
CA ALA A 240 3.89 -5.50 -8.35
C ALA A 240 4.82 -6.51 -7.67
N LYS A 241 6.10 -6.14 -7.53
CA LYS A 241 7.12 -6.94 -6.86
C LYS A 241 7.07 -6.83 -5.33
N TRP A 242 6.69 -5.65 -4.83
CA TRP A 242 6.58 -5.35 -3.41
C TRP A 242 5.59 -4.20 -3.19
N ARG A 243 5.17 -3.99 -1.94
CA ARG A 243 4.46 -2.78 -1.49
C ARG A 243 5.15 -2.27 -0.22
N ARG A 244 5.20 -0.95 -0.06
CA ARG A 244 5.76 -0.29 1.13
C ARG A 244 4.64 0.36 1.92
N TYR A 245 4.64 0.12 3.23
CA TYR A 245 3.73 0.76 4.17
C TYR A 245 4.55 1.61 5.13
N LEU A 246 4.01 2.77 5.50
CA LEU A 246 4.58 3.63 6.53
C LEU A 246 3.50 3.86 7.59
N TYR A 247 3.90 3.73 8.85
CA TYR A 247 3.09 4.09 9.99
C TYR A 247 3.79 5.23 10.71
N ILE A 248 3.11 6.37 10.86
CA ILE A 248 3.55 7.49 11.66
C ILE A 248 2.62 7.52 12.86
N PHE A 249 3.16 7.47 14.07
CA PHE A 249 2.40 7.61 15.29
C PHE A 249 2.99 8.75 16.11
N PRO A 250 2.15 9.66 16.65
CA PRO A 250 2.61 10.69 17.55
C PRO A 250 3.14 10.09 18.86
N LEU A 251 4.29 10.58 19.30
CA LEU A 251 4.91 10.30 20.60
C LEU A 251 4.67 11.48 21.54
N ASP A 252 4.61 11.23 22.85
CA ASP A 252 4.59 12.30 23.83
C ASP A 252 5.93 13.03 23.85
N GLU A 253 5.91 14.36 23.78
CA GLU A 253 7.11 15.19 23.99
C GLU A 253 7.60 15.11 25.45
N ASP A 254 6.73 14.72 26.39
CA ASP A 254 6.97 14.78 27.84
C ASP A 254 7.46 13.48 28.49
N VAL A 255 7.55 12.38 27.74
CA VAL A 255 8.20 11.17 28.26
C VAL A 255 9.70 11.33 28.03
N LYS A 256 10.36 12.07 28.95
CA LYS A 256 11.81 11.95 29.09
C LYS A 256 12.14 10.46 29.12
N PRO A 257 13.05 9.96 28.26
CA PRO A 257 13.53 8.59 28.42
C PRO A 257 14.03 8.52 29.85
N ILE A 258 13.45 7.62 30.65
CA ILE A 258 14.06 7.28 31.93
C ILE A 258 15.43 6.76 31.52
N SER A 259 16.46 7.59 31.69
CA SER A 259 17.85 7.18 31.65
C SER A 259 17.99 6.18 32.77
N GLY A 260 17.79 4.91 32.41
CA GLY A 260 17.65 3.81 33.33
C GLY A 260 18.50 2.66 32.85
N ASP A 261 19.82 2.87 32.87
CA ASP A 261 20.77 1.77 33.05
C ASP A 261 20.59 1.07 34.43
N GLU A 262 19.56 1.42 35.21
CA GLU A 262 19.22 0.79 36.48
C GLU A 262 17.73 0.42 36.55
N GLN A 263 17.28 -0.56 35.76
CA GLN A 263 16.18 -1.49 36.14
C GLN A 263 15.95 -2.63 35.14
N SER A 264 16.95 -2.99 34.34
CA SER A 264 16.96 -4.29 33.69
C SER A 264 17.45 -5.33 34.71
N SER A 265 16.60 -6.31 35.01
CA SER A 265 16.88 -7.50 35.83
C SER A 265 16.79 -7.31 37.36
N LYS A 266 15.56 -7.16 37.87
CA LYS A 266 15.20 -7.87 39.10
C LYS A 266 14.01 -8.76 38.80
N THR A 267 14.26 -10.07 38.80
CA THR A 267 13.23 -11.07 39.07
C THR A 267 12.73 -10.79 40.48
N LEU A 268 11.59 -10.11 40.61
CA LEU A 268 10.96 -9.86 41.90
C LEU A 268 9.78 -10.81 42.02
N ASP A 269 10.03 -11.96 42.65
CA ASP A 269 8.98 -12.80 43.20
C ASP A 269 8.36 -12.08 44.42
N GLY A 270 7.29 -11.33 44.18
CA GLY A 270 6.51 -10.66 45.22
C GLY A 270 5.17 -10.13 44.65
N PRO A 271 4.06 -10.15 45.43
CA PRO A 271 2.73 -9.77 44.94
C PRO A 271 2.52 -8.25 44.82
N GLU A 272 3.56 -7.44 45.01
CA GLU A 272 3.49 -5.98 44.92
C GLU A 272 4.33 -5.47 43.75
N TYR A 273 3.70 -4.62 42.93
CA TYR A 273 4.23 -3.91 41.76
C TYR A 273 4.20 -4.64 40.40
N ASN A 274 3.00 -5.04 39.96
CA ASN A 274 2.66 -5.22 38.54
C ASN A 274 2.66 -3.86 37.79
N ILE A 275 3.79 -3.16 37.75
CA ILE A 275 3.88 -1.89 37.01
C ILE A 275 3.99 -2.22 35.52
N LYS A 276 2.90 -1.99 34.78
CA LYS A 276 2.89 -2.13 33.32
C LYS A 276 3.83 -1.11 32.69
N PRO A 277 4.40 -1.41 31.51
CA PRO A 277 5.20 -0.44 30.76
C PRO A 277 4.43 0.87 30.57
N GLN A 278 5.06 2.00 30.86
CA GLN A 278 4.44 3.33 30.72
C GLN A 278 5.03 4.13 29.54
N SER A 279 6.12 3.66 28.93
CA SER A 279 6.85 4.35 27.87
C SER A 279 6.95 3.49 26.61
N PHE A 280 6.92 4.13 25.44
CA PHE A 280 7.15 3.50 24.15
C PHE A 280 8.56 3.79 23.66
N ASP A 281 9.41 2.76 23.54
CA ASP A 281 10.80 2.88 23.14
C ASP A 281 10.96 2.47 21.67
N VAL A 282 11.16 3.46 20.79
CA VAL A 282 11.30 3.25 19.35
C VAL A 282 12.58 2.48 19.01
N GLY A 283 13.67 2.64 19.78
CA GLY A 283 14.92 1.93 19.54
C GLY A 283 14.78 0.43 19.81
N LYS A 284 14.05 0.06 20.87
CA LYS A 284 13.69 -1.36 21.13
C LYS A 284 12.80 -1.92 20.03
N VAL A 285 11.81 -1.16 19.57
CA VAL A 285 10.93 -1.57 18.46
C VAL A 285 11.75 -1.81 17.19
N ASP A 286 12.63 -0.86 16.82
CA ASP A 286 13.52 -0.99 15.66
C ASP A 286 14.36 -2.26 15.76
N LYS A 287 15.02 -2.49 16.90
CA LYS A 287 15.83 -3.70 17.14
C LYS A 287 15.04 -4.99 16.94
N ILE A 288 13.77 -5.03 17.34
CA ILE A 288 12.90 -6.21 17.16
C ILE A 288 12.51 -6.37 15.68
N ILE A 289 11.98 -5.33 15.05
CA ILE A 289 11.46 -5.45 13.68
C ILE A 289 12.58 -5.65 12.65
N ARG A 290 13.80 -5.19 12.91
CA ARG A 290 14.96 -5.46 12.04
C ARG A 290 15.28 -6.95 11.94
N GLN A 291 15.01 -7.73 12.98
CA GLN A 291 15.21 -9.18 12.95
C GLN A 291 14.27 -9.89 11.98
N LEU A 292 13.23 -9.20 11.49
CA LEU A 292 12.27 -9.72 10.53
C LEU A 292 12.72 -9.52 9.07
N GLU A 293 13.71 -8.67 8.81
CA GLU A 293 14.20 -8.44 7.46
C GLU A 293 14.80 -9.69 6.82
N GLY A 294 14.55 -9.86 5.53
CA GLY A 294 15.00 -11.02 4.77
C GLY A 294 14.26 -12.32 5.10
N LYS A 295 13.20 -12.28 5.92
CA LYS A 295 12.42 -13.46 6.30
C LYS A 295 11.06 -13.50 5.61
N SER A 296 10.62 -14.72 5.28
CA SER A 296 9.21 -14.99 4.96
C SER A 296 8.45 -15.15 6.27
N LEU A 297 7.39 -14.37 6.46
CA LEU A 297 6.56 -14.44 7.66
C LEU A 297 5.15 -14.85 7.28
N SER A 298 4.56 -15.75 8.07
CA SER A 298 3.14 -16.06 8.00
C SER A 298 2.36 -14.94 8.68
N TYR A 299 1.57 -14.19 7.92
CA TYR A 299 0.71 -13.13 8.47
C TYR A 299 -0.66 -13.64 8.91
N LYS A 300 -0.85 -14.95 8.96
CA LYS A 300 -2.12 -15.57 9.38
C LYS A 300 -2.55 -15.08 10.77
N MET A 301 -1.61 -14.88 11.68
CA MET A 301 -1.86 -14.36 13.03
C MET A 301 -2.29 -12.88 13.08
N PHE A 302 -1.95 -12.09 12.04
CA PHE A 302 -2.26 -10.67 11.94
C PHE A 302 -3.43 -10.38 10.99
N ALA A 303 -3.89 -11.40 10.25
CA ALA A 303 -5.03 -11.27 9.38
C ALA A 303 -6.28 -10.97 10.21
N ARG A 304 -6.97 -9.89 9.87
CA ARG A 304 -8.28 -9.57 10.45
C ARG A 304 -9.22 -10.74 10.18
N ASP A 305 -10.02 -11.10 11.16
CA ASP A 305 -10.89 -12.28 11.16
C ASP A 305 -11.87 -12.27 9.97
N THR A 306 -11.40 -12.72 8.81
CA THR A 306 -12.27 -13.11 7.71
C THR A 306 -12.91 -14.39 8.19
N GLN A 307 -14.19 -14.32 8.61
CA GLN A 307 -15.02 -15.45 9.08
C GLN A 307 -14.43 -16.78 8.62
N ALA A 308 -14.11 -17.70 9.54
CA ALA A 308 -13.40 -18.96 9.25
C ALA A 308 -13.87 -19.71 7.99
N SER A 309 -15.14 -19.58 7.61
CA SER A 309 -15.74 -20.07 6.36
C SER A 309 -15.13 -19.51 5.05
N ARG A 310 -14.38 -18.40 5.09
CA ARG A 310 -13.79 -17.71 3.93
C ARG A 310 -12.26 -17.78 3.90
N SER A 311 -11.61 -18.23 4.98
CA SER A 311 -10.16 -18.37 5.10
C SER A 311 -9.69 -19.79 4.74
N VAL A 312 -10.30 -20.39 3.71
CA VAL A 312 -9.86 -21.70 3.18
C VAL A 312 -8.78 -21.43 2.12
N GLY A 313 -7.57 -21.18 2.58
CA GLY A 313 -6.41 -20.94 1.74
C GLY A 313 -5.11 -21.05 2.55
N PRO A 314 -3.96 -21.28 1.89
CA PRO A 314 -2.68 -21.28 2.58
C PRO A 314 -2.48 -19.94 3.32
N PRO A 315 -1.76 -19.93 4.46
CA PRO A 315 -1.40 -18.70 5.14
C PRO A 315 -0.82 -17.69 4.14
N THR A 316 -1.22 -16.43 4.26
CA THR A 316 -0.59 -15.38 3.45
C THR A 316 0.81 -15.16 4.00
N GLU A 317 1.78 -15.80 3.36
CA GLU A 317 3.19 -15.53 3.58
C GLU A 317 3.60 -14.26 2.84
N CYS A 318 4.35 -13.39 3.50
CA CYS A 318 4.98 -12.26 2.83
C CYS A 318 6.45 -12.18 3.23
N PHE A 319 7.30 -11.95 2.23
CA PHE A 319 8.70 -11.66 2.42
C PHE A 319 8.89 -10.21 2.89
N MET A 320 9.51 -10.02 4.06
CA MET A 320 9.83 -8.70 4.58
C MET A 320 11.16 -8.23 4.01
N PHE A 321 11.11 -7.37 2.99
CA PHE A 321 12.33 -6.78 2.40
C PHE A 321 13.04 -5.87 3.41
N HIS A 322 12.30 -4.91 3.96
CA HIS A 322 12.83 -3.93 4.89
C HIS A 322 11.82 -3.56 5.98
N SER A 323 12.29 -3.42 7.21
CA SER A 323 11.56 -2.99 8.38
C SER A 323 12.47 -2.13 9.28
N ARG A 324 12.02 -0.91 9.55
CA ARG A 324 12.74 0.11 10.29
C ARG A 324 11.76 0.93 11.13
N ALA A 325 12.20 1.39 12.29
CA ALA A 325 11.48 2.35 13.12
C ALA A 325 12.45 3.44 13.56
N ALA A 326 12.00 4.69 13.48
CA ALA A 326 12.79 5.86 13.84
C ALA A 326 11.88 6.94 14.42
N VAL A 327 12.47 7.81 15.25
CA VAL A 327 11.80 9.02 15.72
C VAL A 327 12.10 10.14 14.72
N VAL A 328 11.05 10.81 14.27
CA VAL A 328 11.16 11.98 13.39
C VAL A 328 10.36 13.13 13.99
N LYS A 329 10.80 14.36 13.76
CA LYS A 329 10.01 15.55 14.09
C LYS A 329 9.21 15.97 12.87
N LEU A 330 7.90 16.14 13.05
CA LEU A 330 7.04 16.73 12.03
C LEU A 330 7.01 18.23 12.26
N HIS A 331 7.55 18.99 11.32
CA HIS A 331 7.44 20.45 11.32
C HIS A 331 6.08 20.87 10.78
N SER A 332 5.41 21.79 11.46
CA SER A 332 4.22 22.44 10.90
C SER A 332 4.64 23.35 9.74
N ALA A 333 3.79 23.50 8.72
CA ALA A 333 4.00 24.51 7.68
C ALA A 333 4.04 25.94 8.25
N ASP A 334 3.46 26.16 9.44
CA ASP A 334 3.45 27.44 10.15
C ASP A 334 4.72 27.73 10.97
N GLU A 335 5.66 26.77 11.08
CA GLU A 335 6.95 26.97 11.77
C GLU A 335 8.05 27.52 10.84
N VAL A 336 7.73 27.85 9.59
CA VAL A 336 8.68 28.44 8.65
C VAL A 336 8.91 29.93 9.01
N THR A 337 9.85 30.13 9.93
CA THR A 337 10.67 31.35 10.11
C THR A 337 9.95 32.69 10.27
N LEU A 338 9.72 33.09 11.53
CA LEU A 338 10.03 34.46 11.93
C LEU A 338 11.55 34.53 12.13
N VAL A 339 12.25 35.16 11.20
CA VAL A 339 13.60 35.73 11.42
C VAL A 339 13.43 37.24 11.47
#